data_AF-A0A0C9YYL2-F1
#
_entry.id   AF-A0A0C9YYL2-F1
#
_cell.length_a   1.000
_cell.length_b   1.000
_cell.length_c   1.000
_cell.angle_alpha   90.00
_cell.angle_beta   90.00
_cell.angle_gamma   90.00
#
_symmetry.space_group_name_H-M   'P 1'
#
loop_
_entity.id
_entity.type
_entity.pdbx_description
1 polymer ?
#
loop_
_entity_poly.entity_id
_entity_poly.type
_entity_poly.pdbx_seq_one_letter_code
_entity_poly.pdbx_strand_id
1 'polypeptide(L)' 'HQEGDHVEYRPVGGAEDTVSHSTGVIEAIEGAGEQARYVIKNDNTGKTTSYQVRLWVSRQSGR' A
#
# COMPACT_ATOMS: atom_id res chain seq x y z
N HIS A 1 5.67 -9.17 2.39
CA HIS A 1 4.77 -8.22 3.07
C HIS A 1 3.87 -8.99 4.00
N GLN A 2 3.80 -8.54 5.25
CA GLN A 2 3.00 -9.13 6.33
C GLN A 2 2.30 -8.01 7.10
N GLU A 3 1.34 -8.35 7.96
CA GLU A 3 0.69 -7.38 8.84
C GLU A 3 1.73 -6.70 9.76
N GLY A 4 1.59 -5.39 9.96
CA GLY A 4 2.55 -4.56 10.68
C GLY A 4 3.74 -4.05 9.85
N ASP A 5 3.89 -4.49 8.60
CA ASP A 5 4.96 -4.01 7.72
C ASP A 5 4.67 -2.59 7.23
N HIS A 6 5.73 -1.76 7.16
CA HIS A 6 5.62 -0.39 6.68
C HIS A 6 5.91 -0.35 5.18
N VAL A 7 4.90 0.02 4.40
CA VAL A 7 4.95 -0.02 2.94
C VAL A 7 4.71 1.35 2.33
N GLU A 8 5.36 1.56 1.20
CA GLU A 8 5.10 2.71 0.34
C GLU A 8 4.10 2.31 -0.76
N TYR A 9 3.07 3.11 -0.95
CA TYR A 9 2.04 2.90 -1.95
C TYR A 9 1.71 4.20 -2.70
N ARG A 10 1.08 4.05 -3.86
CA ARG A 10 0.65 5.17 -4.70
C ARG A 10 -0.88 5.24 -4.68
N PRO A 11 -1.48 6.28 -4.09
CA PRO A 11 -2.93 6.42 -4.10
C PRO A 11 -3.44 6.63 -5.52
N VAL A 12 -4.40 5.81 -5.93
CA VAL A 12 -5.11 5.98 -7.20
C VAL A 12 -6.24 6.98 -6.96
N GLY A 13 -6.13 8.18 -7.52
CA GLY A 13 -7.22 9.19 -7.46
C GLY A 13 -6.84 10.55 -6.90
N GLY A 14 -5.55 10.84 -6.66
CA GLY A 14 -5.11 12.22 -6.48
C GLY A 14 -5.16 12.95 -7.82
N ALA A 15 -5.85 14.09 -7.88
CA ALA A 15 -5.87 14.96 -9.05
C ALA A 15 -4.45 15.17 -9.58
N GLU A 16 -4.34 15.14 -10.90
CA GLU A 16 -3.09 15.13 -11.65
C GLU A 16 -2.16 16.26 -11.16
N ASP A 17 -1.01 15.91 -10.58
CA ASP A 17 0.33 16.52 -10.81
C ASP A 17 1.35 16.17 -9.70
N THR A 18 0.92 15.65 -8.54
CA THR A 18 1.85 15.25 -7.47
C THR A 18 1.63 13.79 -7.07
N VAL A 19 2.37 12.88 -7.72
CA VAL A 19 2.45 11.47 -7.33
C VAL A 19 3.20 11.38 -5.98
N SER A 20 2.57 11.81 -4.90
CA SER A 20 3.10 11.67 -3.55
C SER A 20 3.09 10.19 -3.19
N HIS A 21 4.28 9.58 -3.23
CA HIS A 21 4.51 8.30 -2.57
C HIS A 21 4.02 8.43 -1.13
N SER A 22 3.07 7.59 -0.76
CA SER A 22 2.47 7.59 0.57
C SER A 22 2.99 6.39 1.33
N THR A 23 3.43 6.61 2.55
CA THR A 23 3.80 5.52 3.45
C THR A 23 2.61 5.15 4.33
N GLY A 24 2.54 3.88 4.70
CA GLY A 24 1.52 3.38 5.60
C GLY A 24 1.77 1.97 6.06
N VAL A 25 1.10 1.58 7.14
CA VAL A 25 1.28 0.25 7.76
C VAL A 25 0.19 -0.68 7.27
N ILE A 26 0.57 -1.92 6.94
CA ILE A 26 -0.40 -2.98 6.62
C ILE A 26 -1.10 -3.37 7.93
N GLU A 27 -2.37 -3.01 8.07
CA GLU A 27 -3.17 -3.42 9.22
C GLU A 27 -3.81 -4.80 9.04
N ALA A 28 -4.11 -5.18 7.79
CA ALA A 28 -4.65 -6.51 7.49
C ALA A 28 -4.29 -6.96 6.07
N ILE A 29 -4.15 -8.27 5.89
CA ILE A 29 -4.00 -8.91 4.58
C ILE A 29 -5.16 -9.89 4.40
N GLU A 30 -6.01 -9.62 3.42
CA GLU A 30 -7.11 -10.50 3.08
C GLU A 30 -6.81 -11.25 1.78
N GLY A 31 -6.90 -12.59 1.82
CA GLY A 31 -6.61 -13.45 0.67
C GLY A 31 -5.11 -13.75 0.50
N ALA A 32 -4.77 -14.42 -0.61
CA ALA A 32 -3.40 -14.85 -0.90
C ALA A 32 -3.10 -14.81 -2.41
N GLY A 33 -1.82 -14.69 -2.75
CA GLY A 33 -1.34 -14.69 -4.14
C GLY A 33 -1.80 -13.46 -4.92
N GLU A 34 -2.24 -13.65 -6.16
CA GLU A 34 -2.66 -12.58 -7.06
C GLU A 34 -3.97 -11.86 -6.65
N GLN A 35 -4.69 -12.41 -5.67
CA GLN A 35 -5.94 -11.86 -5.15
C GLN A 35 -5.79 -11.24 -3.76
N ALA A 36 -4.56 -11.18 -3.24
CA ALA A 36 -4.31 -10.57 -1.94
C ALA A 36 -4.70 -9.09 -1.94
N ARG A 37 -5.46 -8.71 -0.92
CA ARG A 37 -5.90 -7.35 -0.63
C ARG A 37 -5.19 -6.88 0.64
N TYR A 38 -4.47 -5.77 0.51
CA TYR A 38 -3.72 -5.16 1.59
C TYR A 38 -4.48 -3.96 2.12
N VAL A 39 -4.83 -3.99 3.39
CA VAL A 39 -5.45 -2.89 4.11
C VAL A 39 -4.32 -2.05 4.69
N ILE A 40 -4.04 -0.91 4.08
CA ILE A 40 -2.93 -0.03 4.45
C ILE A 40 -3.50 1.22 5.12
N LYS A 41 -3.03 1.52 6.33
CA LYS A 41 -3.32 2.77 7.02
C LYS A 41 -2.27 3.81 6.70
N ASN A 42 -2.69 4.90 6.07
CA ASN A 42 -1.82 6.03 5.75
C ASN A 42 -1.30 6.67 7.05
N ASP A 43 0.01 6.85 7.16
CA ASP A 43 0.61 7.46 8.35
C ASP A 43 0.29 8.96 8.46
N ASN A 44 0.25 9.67 7.32
CA ASN A 44 0.00 11.11 7.26
C ASN A 44 -1.45 11.51 7.56
N THR A 45 -2.42 10.70 7.13
CA THR A 45 -3.86 11.03 7.21
C THR A 45 -4.63 10.15 8.18
N GLY A 46 -4.04 9.05 8.64
CA GLY A 46 -4.72 8.03 9.46
C GLY A 46 -5.82 7.26 8.72
N LYS A 47 -6.03 7.52 7.43
CA LYS A 47 -7.06 6.88 6.61
C LYS A 47 -6.61 5.50 6.16
N THR A 48 -7.51 4.54 6.27
CA THR A 48 -7.27 3.18 5.80
C THR A 48 -7.74 3.03 4.35
N THR A 49 -6.87 2.53 3.48
CA THR A 49 -7.17 2.25 2.07
C THR A 49 -6.79 0.82 1.75
N SER A 50 -7.65 0.14 1.00
CA SER A 50 -7.43 -1.25 0.64
C SER A 50 -7.00 -1.38 -0.82
N TYR A 51 -5.85 -2.00 -1.05
CA TYR A 51 -5.22 -2.15 -2.36
C TYR A 51 -5.15 -3.61 -2.77
N GLN A 52 -5.42 -3.88 -4.05
CA GLN A 52 -5.20 -5.18 -4.66
C GLN A 52 -3.78 -5.25 -5.24
N VAL A 53 -3.17 -6.44 -5.19
CA VAL A 53 -1.78 -6.72 -5.61
C VAL A 53 -1.44 -6.37 -7.07
N ARG A 54 -2.41 -5.90 -7.87
CA ARG A 54 -2.21 -5.50 -9.27
C ARG A 54 -1.51 -4.14 -9.45
N LEU A 55 -1.52 -3.27 -8.43
CA LEU A 55 -1.14 -1.86 -8.62
C LEU A 55 -0.02 -1.35 -7.70
N TRP A 56 0.60 -2.23 -6.93
CA TRP A 56 1.63 -1.87 -5.96
C TRP A 56 3.03 -2.08 -6.56
N VAL A 57 3.87 -1.05 -6.50
CA VAL A 57 5.30 -1.15 -6.79
C VAL A 57 6.01 -1.07 -5.46
N SER A 58 6.51 -2.20 -4.94
CA SER A 58 7.61 -2.14 -3.98
C SER A 58 8.90 -2.45 -4.71
N ARG A 59 9.82 -1.48 -4.71
CA ARG A 59 11.20 -1.73 -5.08
C ARG A 59 11.85 -2.42 -3.89
N GLN A 60 11.90 -3.74 -3.90
CA GLN A 60 12.68 -4.49 -2.94
C GLN A 60 14.15 -4.46 -3.40
N SER A 61 15.00 -3.71 -2.70
CA SER A 61 16.45 -3.89 -2.83
C SER A 61 16.79 -5.26 -2.26
N GLY A 62 16.88 -6.25 -3.14
CA GLY A 62 17.41 -7.56 -2.82
C GLY A 62 18.91 -7.48 -2.59
N ARG A 63 19.29 -7.91 -1.38
CA ARG A 63 20.60 -8.44 -0.95
C ARG A 63 21.70 -7.45 -0.57
#